data_AF-A0AAW4VBS4-F1
#
_entry.id   AF-A0AAW4VBS4-F1
#
_cell.length_a   1.000
_cell.length_b   1.000
_cell.length_c   1.000
_cell.angle_alpha   90.00
_cell.angle_beta   90.00
_cell.angle_gamma   90.00
#
_symmetry.space_group_name_H-M   'P 1'
#
loop_
_entity.id
_entity.type
_entity.pdbx_description
1 polymer ?
#
loop_
_entity_poly.entity_id
_entity_poly.type
_entity_poly.pdbx_seq_one_letter_code
_entity_poly.pdbx_strand_id
1 'polypeptide(L)'
;MIDDTNYADCLTLYNFNHVDKIKGKESFSYIFNDNINYIRSLYNRGKIRNITYDTIQKTILCGSIYLGYDLFVCPHCGNESIVPHKCHSKLCTSCGTKEAKLRAAHISSIALDAKHRHIVFTIPDLLRGYFIKDRSLLNLLFIAARNTLACIFNDAKYRKIKKKKIYLKKNKCPYSYKNDRNKIVFGSVLTL
;
A
#
# COMPACT_ATOMS: atom_id res chain seq x y z
N MET A 1 -10.11 -1.56 -17.53
CA MET A 1 -9.61 -0.78 -18.69
C MET A 1 -10.50 0.44 -18.76
N ILE A 2 -9.96 1.65 -18.87
CA ILE A 2 -10.81 2.82 -19.14
C ILE A 2 -11.34 2.59 -20.56
N ASP A 3 -12.65 2.34 -20.67
CA ASP A 3 -13.32 2.08 -21.92
C ASP A 3 -13.86 3.42 -22.42
N ASP A 4 -13.18 4.01 -23.39
CA ASP A 4 -13.46 5.36 -23.90
C ASP A 4 -14.83 5.42 -24.62
N THR A 5 -15.47 4.26 -24.88
CA THR A 5 -16.80 4.15 -25.50
C THR A 5 -17.95 4.48 -24.55
N ASN A 6 -17.77 4.28 -23.23
CA ASN A 6 -18.80 4.54 -22.22
C ASN A 6 -18.77 6.00 -21.71
N TYR A 7 -17.82 6.80 -22.22
CA TYR A 7 -17.56 8.18 -21.80
C TYR A 7 -18.68 9.14 -22.23
N ALA A 8 -19.25 8.94 -23.43
CA ALA A 8 -20.26 9.83 -24.02
C ALA A 8 -21.70 9.52 -23.56
N ASP A 9 -22.03 8.24 -23.35
CA ASP A 9 -23.41 7.80 -23.09
C ASP A 9 -23.87 8.06 -21.64
N CYS A 10 -22.94 8.11 -20.68
CA CYS A 10 -23.28 8.40 -19.29
C CYS A 10 -23.54 9.90 -19.04
N LEU A 11 -22.96 10.81 -19.85
CA LEU A 11 -23.11 12.26 -19.69
C LEU A 11 -24.46 12.79 -20.17
N THR A 12 -25.10 12.08 -21.11
CA THR A 12 -26.35 12.48 -21.75
C THR A 12 -27.59 11.98 -21.01
N LEU A 13 -27.48 10.90 -20.23
CA LEU A 13 -28.62 10.29 -19.52
C LEU A 13 -28.95 10.94 -18.18
N TYR A 14 -28.00 11.62 -17.55
CA TYR A 14 -28.19 12.35 -16.31
C TYR A 14 -27.46 13.67 -16.49
N ASN A 15 -28.13 14.80 -16.26
CA ASN A 15 -27.56 16.15 -16.37
C ASN A 15 -26.40 16.36 -15.35
N PHE A 16 -25.25 15.74 -15.60
CA PHE A 16 -24.08 15.70 -14.71
C PHE A 16 -23.18 16.93 -14.82
N ASN A 17 -23.69 18.05 -15.35
CA ASN A 17 -22.96 19.31 -15.50
C ASN A 17 -22.37 19.84 -14.17
N HIS A 18 -22.79 19.30 -13.01
CA HIS A 18 -22.34 19.71 -11.68
C HIS A 18 -21.31 18.79 -10.99
N VAL A 19 -20.97 17.62 -11.54
CA VAL A 19 -20.28 16.58 -10.74
C VAL A 19 -18.79 16.43 -11.06
N ASP A 20 -18.34 16.84 -12.24
CA ASP A 20 -16.92 16.90 -12.54
C ASP A 20 -16.33 18.18 -11.96
N LYS A 21 -15.98 18.14 -10.66
CA LYS A 21 -15.08 19.15 -10.09
C LYS A 21 -13.80 19.13 -10.92
N ILE A 22 -13.62 20.15 -11.75
CA ILE A 22 -12.39 20.38 -12.52
C ILE A 22 -11.24 20.32 -11.51
N LYS A 23 -10.48 19.24 -11.55
CA LYS A 23 -9.32 19.08 -10.66
C LYS A 23 -8.32 20.16 -11.06
N GLY A 24 -7.80 20.89 -10.08
CA GLY A 24 -6.83 21.95 -10.34
C GLY A 24 -5.67 21.44 -11.21
N LYS A 25 -5.12 22.33 -12.05
CA LYS A 25 -4.05 22.04 -13.03
C LYS A 25 -2.78 21.43 -12.37
N GLU A 26 -2.63 21.55 -11.07
CA GLU A 26 -1.49 21.01 -10.30
C GLU A 26 -1.77 19.63 -9.68
N SER A 27 -2.96 19.05 -9.87
CA SER A 27 -3.28 17.75 -9.30
C SER A 27 -2.59 16.61 -10.04
N PHE A 28 -2.14 15.57 -9.32
CA PHE A 28 -1.60 14.35 -9.95
C PHE A 28 -2.56 13.74 -10.97
N SER A 29 -3.85 13.81 -10.72
CA SER A 29 -4.87 13.34 -11.65
C SER A 29 -4.80 14.09 -12.99
N TYR A 30 -4.63 15.41 -12.95
CA TYR A 30 -4.49 16.23 -14.15
C TYR A 30 -3.17 15.90 -14.88
N ILE A 31 -2.04 15.88 -14.15
CA ILE A 31 -0.72 15.56 -14.70
C ILE A 31 -0.72 14.20 -15.40
N PHE A 32 -1.31 13.17 -14.79
CA PHE A 32 -1.40 11.84 -15.38
C PHE A 32 -2.34 11.78 -16.58
N ASN A 33 -3.44 12.56 -16.56
CA ASN A 33 -4.37 12.62 -17.68
C ASN A 33 -3.72 13.30 -18.90
N ASP A 34 -3.05 14.43 -18.68
CA ASP A 34 -2.32 15.19 -19.71
C ASP A 34 -1.22 14.34 -20.39
N ASN A 35 -0.59 13.44 -19.62
CA ASN A 35 0.49 12.57 -20.09
C ASN A 35 0.03 11.12 -20.38
N ILE A 36 -1.27 10.86 -20.52
CA ILE A 36 -1.80 9.49 -20.59
C ILE A 36 -1.24 8.70 -21.79
N ASN A 37 -1.05 9.36 -22.93
CA ASN A 37 -0.49 8.75 -24.14
C ASN A 37 0.96 8.28 -23.91
N TYR A 38 1.77 9.10 -23.24
CA TYR A 38 3.14 8.74 -22.89
C TYR A 38 3.17 7.57 -21.90
N ILE A 39 2.31 7.61 -20.87
CA ILE A 39 2.21 6.52 -19.87
C ILE A 39 1.77 5.21 -20.53
N ARG A 40 0.78 5.26 -21.44
CA ARG A 40 0.33 4.10 -22.23
C ARG A 40 1.45 3.53 -23.09
N SER A 41 2.26 4.39 -23.74
CA SER A 41 3.43 3.95 -24.50
C SER A 41 4.49 3.25 -23.63
N LEU A 42 4.68 3.70 -22.38
CA LEU A 42 5.62 3.09 -21.45
C LEU A 42 5.11 1.73 -20.94
N TYR A 43 3.80 1.63 -20.70
CA TYR A 43 3.15 0.37 -20.34
C TYR A 43 3.28 -0.67 -21.47
N ASN A 44 2.98 -0.29 -22.71
CA ASN A 44 3.09 -1.19 -23.87
C ASN A 44 4.54 -1.65 -24.12
N ARG A 45 5.53 -0.82 -23.77
CA ARG A 45 6.97 -1.17 -23.83
C ARG A 45 7.45 -2.04 -22.66
N GLY A 46 6.56 -2.44 -21.74
CA GLY A 46 6.90 -3.24 -20.56
C GLY A 46 7.73 -2.50 -19.51
N LYS A 47 7.84 -1.16 -19.59
CA LYS A 47 8.63 -0.36 -18.63
C LYS A 47 7.86 -0.08 -17.33
N ILE A 48 6.53 -0.21 -17.36
CA ILE A 48 5.65 0.01 -16.20
C ILE A 48 5.00 -1.31 -15.81
N ARG A 49 4.90 -1.58 -14.51
CA ARG A 49 4.20 -2.75 -13.98
C ARG A 49 2.69 -2.56 -14.06
N ASN A 50 1.94 -3.64 -14.26
CA ASN A 50 0.47 -3.62 -14.33
C ASN A 50 -0.17 -2.94 -13.12
N ILE A 51 0.28 -3.26 -11.90
CA ILE A 51 -0.24 -2.63 -10.68
C ILE A 51 -0.01 -1.11 -10.66
N THR A 52 1.12 -0.64 -11.17
CA THR A 52 1.44 0.79 -11.22
C THR A 52 0.54 1.49 -12.23
N TYR A 53 0.34 0.88 -13.41
CA TYR A 53 -0.56 1.41 -14.43
C TYR A 53 -2.02 1.46 -13.96
N ASP A 54 -2.52 0.39 -13.34
CA ASP A 54 -3.86 0.34 -12.72
C ASP A 54 -4.03 1.43 -11.64
N THR A 55 -3.02 1.63 -10.80
CA THR A 55 -3.05 2.67 -9.76
C THR A 55 -3.09 4.08 -10.36
N ILE A 56 -2.40 4.32 -11.48
CA ILE A 56 -2.43 5.59 -12.21
C ILE A 56 -3.83 5.82 -12.79
N GLN A 57 -4.41 4.82 -13.47
CA GLN A 57 -5.77 4.90 -14.03
C GLN A 57 -6.81 5.21 -12.94
N LYS A 58 -6.76 4.49 -11.81
CA LYS A 58 -7.60 4.76 -10.64
C LYS A 58 -7.43 6.18 -10.10
N THR A 59 -6.23 6.74 -10.16
CA THR A 59 -5.95 8.10 -9.69
C THR A 59 -6.58 9.15 -10.63
N ILE A 60 -6.55 8.91 -11.94
CA ILE A 60 -7.22 9.75 -12.95
C ILE A 60 -8.73 9.75 -12.71
N LEU A 61 -9.33 8.57 -12.55
CA LEU A 61 -10.78 8.41 -12.34
C LEU A 61 -11.27 8.76 -10.93
N CYS A 62 -10.38 9.10 -9.99
CA CYS A 62 -10.76 9.30 -8.59
C CYS A 62 -11.77 10.44 -8.45
N GLY A 63 -12.93 10.15 -7.84
CA GLY A 63 -13.98 11.15 -7.65
C GLY A 63 -14.72 11.53 -8.93
N SER A 64 -14.62 10.70 -9.98
CA SER A 64 -15.51 10.74 -11.14
C SER A 64 -16.66 9.75 -10.95
N ILE A 65 -17.77 10.00 -11.64
CA ILE A 65 -18.96 9.13 -11.65
C ILE A 65 -18.62 7.73 -12.20
N TYR A 66 -17.61 7.62 -13.05
CA TYR A 66 -17.17 6.35 -13.65
C TYR A 66 -16.66 5.31 -12.64
N LEU A 67 -16.30 5.74 -11.42
CA LEU A 67 -15.93 4.81 -10.35
C LEU A 67 -17.13 4.30 -9.55
N GLY A 68 -18.34 4.76 -9.88
CA GLY A 68 -19.55 4.61 -9.06
C GLY A 68 -19.86 5.88 -8.27
N TYR A 69 -21.11 6.02 -7.85
CA TYR A 69 -21.59 7.14 -7.05
C TYR A 69 -22.76 6.71 -6.16
N ASP A 70 -22.94 7.46 -5.08
CA ASP A 70 -24.12 7.37 -4.22
C ASP A 70 -25.02 8.59 -4.48
N LEU A 71 -26.32 8.36 -4.68
CA LEU A 71 -27.34 9.40 -4.83
C LEU A 71 -28.07 9.57 -3.50
N PHE A 72 -28.01 10.77 -2.94
CA PHE A 72 -28.75 11.14 -1.74
C PHE A 72 -29.87 12.09 -2.11
N VAL A 73 -31.11 11.70 -1.76
CA VAL A 73 -32.31 12.50 -2.01
C VAL A 73 -32.89 12.96 -0.68
N CYS A 74 -33.12 14.27 -0.52
CA CYS A 74 -33.76 14.81 0.66
C CYS A 74 -35.27 14.50 0.63
N PRO A 75 -35.83 13.81 1.65
CA PRO A 75 -37.26 13.47 1.66
C PRO A 75 -38.19 14.68 1.82
N HIS A 76 -37.67 15.83 2.28
CA HIS A 76 -38.48 17.03 2.52
C HIS A 76 -38.55 18.00 1.34
N CYS A 77 -37.45 18.18 0.60
CA CYS A 77 -37.40 19.14 -0.52
C CYS A 77 -37.14 18.48 -1.88
N GLY A 78 -36.92 17.16 -1.93
CA GLY A 78 -36.63 16.44 -3.17
C GLY A 78 -35.25 16.75 -3.77
N ASN A 79 -34.42 17.56 -3.11
CA ASN A 79 -33.08 17.86 -3.63
C ASN A 79 -32.22 16.61 -3.66
N GLU A 80 -31.57 16.40 -4.81
CA GLU A 80 -30.67 15.29 -5.07
C GLU A 80 -29.21 15.75 -5.00
N SER A 81 -28.36 14.92 -4.38
CA SER A 81 -26.92 15.16 -4.31
C SER A 81 -26.15 13.89 -4.63
N ILE A 82 -25.14 14.04 -5.48
CA ILE A 82 -24.37 12.93 -6.02
C ILE A 82 -22.99 12.95 -5.40
N VAL A 83 -22.59 11.82 -4.81
CA VAL A 83 -21.29 11.66 -4.19
C VAL A 83 -20.52 10.57 -4.95
N PRO A 84 -19.55 10.95 -5.81
CA PRO A 84 -18.77 9.98 -6.54
C PRO A 84 -17.78 9.24 -5.62
N HIS A 85 -17.61 7.96 -5.88
CA HIS A 85 -16.71 7.09 -5.12
C HIS A 85 -15.25 7.53 -5.28
N LYS A 86 -14.44 7.21 -4.26
CA LYS A 86 -13.00 7.53 -4.23
C LYS A 86 -12.18 6.31 -4.60
N CYS A 87 -11.00 6.54 -5.16
CA CYS A 87 -10.17 5.45 -5.67
C CYS A 87 -9.43 4.62 -4.60
N HIS A 88 -9.38 5.09 -3.35
CA HIS A 88 -8.62 4.50 -2.23
C HIS A 88 -7.14 4.16 -2.55
N SER A 89 -6.60 4.78 -3.60
CA SER A 89 -5.21 4.61 -4.02
C SER A 89 -4.28 5.47 -3.18
N LYS A 90 -3.11 4.92 -2.83
CA LYS A 90 -2.03 5.65 -2.14
C LYS A 90 -1.38 6.73 -3.00
N LEU A 91 -1.45 6.63 -4.33
CA LEU A 91 -0.88 7.66 -5.23
C LEU A 91 -1.77 8.90 -5.35
N CYS A 92 -3.08 8.75 -5.10
CA CYS A 92 -3.99 9.88 -5.09
C CYS A 92 -3.76 10.70 -3.81
N THR A 93 -3.49 12.00 -3.93
CA THR A 93 -3.22 12.87 -2.78
C THR A 93 -4.37 12.91 -1.79
N SER A 94 -5.61 13.11 -2.26
CA SER A 94 -6.77 13.18 -1.36
C SER A 94 -7.02 11.87 -0.61
N CYS A 95 -6.94 10.73 -1.31
CA CYS A 95 -7.18 9.42 -0.71
C CYS A 95 -6.00 8.98 0.16
N GLY A 96 -4.79 9.07 -0.37
CA GLY A 96 -3.54 8.70 0.30
C GLY A 96 -3.32 9.48 1.60
N THR A 97 -3.60 10.79 1.62
CA THR A 97 -3.50 11.59 2.84
C THR A 97 -4.53 11.17 3.90
N LYS A 98 -5.77 10.86 3.50
CA LYS A 98 -6.79 10.34 4.43
C LYS A 98 -6.35 9.00 5.02
N GLU A 99 -5.95 8.05 4.18
CA GLU A 99 -5.48 6.72 4.62
C GLU A 99 -4.24 6.81 5.51
N ALA A 100 -3.30 7.72 5.22
CA ALA A 100 -2.12 7.95 6.05
C ALA A 100 -2.49 8.46 7.45
N LYS A 101 -3.45 9.39 7.56
CA LYS A 101 -3.95 9.90 8.85
C LYS A 101 -4.66 8.81 9.65
N LEU A 102 -5.54 8.05 9.01
CA LEU A 102 -6.24 6.92 9.65
C LEU A 102 -5.24 5.87 10.15
N ARG A 103 -4.23 5.54 9.34
CA ARG A 103 -3.16 4.62 9.73
C ARG A 103 -2.37 5.16 10.92
N ALA A 104 -2.02 6.44 10.92
CA ALA A 104 -1.30 7.06 12.04
C ALA A 104 -2.11 6.98 13.35
N ALA A 105 -3.40 7.30 13.31
CA ALA A 105 -4.29 7.18 14.46
C ALA A 105 -4.37 5.74 14.98
N HIS A 106 -4.51 4.75 14.07
CA HIS A 106 -4.54 3.34 14.43
C HIS A 106 -3.22 2.86 15.05
N ILE A 107 -2.06 3.25 14.48
CA ILE A 107 -0.76 2.90 15.07
C ILE A 107 -0.61 3.55 16.45
N SER A 108 -1.07 4.79 16.62
CA SER A 108 -1.07 5.46 17.91
C SER A 108 -1.92 4.75 18.96
N SER A 109 -3.07 4.17 18.57
CA SER A 109 -3.95 3.47 19.53
C SER A 109 -3.41 2.12 19.99
N ILE A 110 -2.53 1.48 19.22
CA ILE A 110 -1.91 0.18 19.58
C ILE A 110 -0.50 0.33 20.14
N ALA A 111 0.07 1.54 20.10
CA ALA A 111 1.41 1.79 20.60
C ALA A 111 1.45 1.71 22.13
N LEU A 112 2.47 1.04 22.67
CA LEU A 112 2.71 1.00 24.10
C LEU A 112 3.25 2.35 24.59
N ASP A 113 2.83 2.77 25.79
CA ASP A 113 3.39 3.94 26.48
C ASP A 113 4.77 3.62 27.05
N ALA A 114 5.77 3.61 26.17
CA ALA A 114 7.15 3.31 26.49
C ALA A 114 8.10 4.05 25.54
N LYS A 115 9.39 4.11 25.88
CA LYS A 115 10.41 4.69 24.99
C LYS A 115 10.61 3.78 23.78
N HIS A 116 10.29 4.29 22.59
CA HIS A 116 10.43 3.58 21.32
C HIS A 116 11.83 3.76 20.72
N ARG A 117 12.38 2.72 20.08
CA ARG A 117 13.60 2.79 19.25
C ARG A 117 13.26 2.38 17.83
N HIS A 118 13.57 3.23 16.86
CA HIS A 118 13.38 2.94 15.44
C HIS A 118 14.61 2.25 14.86
N ILE A 119 14.41 1.08 14.25
CA ILE A 119 15.47 0.29 13.60
C ILE A 119 15.12 0.16 12.13
N VAL A 120 16.03 0.59 11.25
CA VAL A 120 15.83 0.56 9.80
C VAL A 120 16.70 -0.53 9.18
N PHE A 121 16.09 -1.43 8.42
CA PHE A 121 16.80 -2.41 7.60
C PHE A 121 16.83 -1.93 6.14
N THR A 122 18.02 -1.65 5.63
CA THR A 122 18.21 -1.18 4.26
C THR A 122 18.77 -2.28 3.36
N ILE A 123 18.41 -2.25 2.08
CA ILE A 123 18.98 -3.13 1.06
C ILE A 123 20.24 -2.46 0.48
N PRO A 124 21.41 -3.13 0.51
CA PRO A 124 22.64 -2.65 -0.13
C PRO A 124 22.44 -2.36 -1.62
N ASP A 125 23.13 -1.33 -2.15
CA ASP A 125 22.95 -0.84 -3.52
C ASP A 125 23.08 -1.94 -4.58
N LEU A 126 24.09 -2.79 -4.43
CA LEU A 126 24.38 -3.93 -5.32
C LEU A 126 23.20 -4.91 -5.43
N LEU A 127 22.38 -5.03 -4.38
CA LEU A 127 21.26 -5.97 -4.34
C LEU A 127 19.95 -5.36 -4.84
N ARG A 128 19.81 -4.03 -4.89
CA ARG A 128 18.54 -3.36 -5.23
C ARG A 128 18.00 -3.79 -6.59
N GLY A 129 18.86 -4.00 -7.59
CA GLY A 129 18.47 -4.47 -8.92
C GLY A 129 17.73 -5.82 -8.91
N TYR A 130 18.14 -6.75 -8.04
CA TYR A 130 17.49 -8.05 -7.90
C TYR A 130 16.10 -7.93 -7.29
N PHE A 131 15.94 -7.10 -6.25
CA PHE A 131 14.64 -6.84 -5.61
C PHE A 131 13.66 -6.08 -6.52
N ILE A 132 14.16 -5.27 -7.46
CA ILE A 132 13.33 -4.61 -8.47
C ILE A 132 12.80 -5.63 -9.47
N LYS A 133 13.63 -6.59 -9.91
CA LYS A 133 13.23 -7.65 -10.84
C LYS A 133 12.27 -8.64 -10.19
N ASP A 134 12.58 -9.11 -8.99
CA ASP A 134 11.75 -10.04 -8.23
C ASP A 134 11.39 -9.49 -6.85
N ARG A 135 10.10 -9.14 -6.69
CA ARG A 135 9.58 -8.64 -5.41
C ARG A 135 9.31 -9.71 -4.37
N SER A 136 9.28 -10.99 -4.74
CA SER A 136 9.11 -12.09 -3.79
C SER A 136 10.27 -12.14 -2.78
N LEU A 137 11.45 -11.66 -3.18
CA LEU A 137 12.64 -11.51 -2.34
C LEU A 137 12.44 -10.55 -1.15
N LEU A 138 11.48 -9.62 -1.21
CA LEU A 138 11.15 -8.75 -0.08
C LEU A 138 10.73 -9.57 1.15
N ASN A 139 10.09 -10.73 0.95
CA ASN A 139 9.75 -11.63 2.05
C ASN A 139 11.01 -12.15 2.77
N LEU A 140 12.09 -12.43 2.04
CA LEU A 140 13.36 -12.84 2.62
C LEU A 140 13.99 -11.73 3.47
N LEU A 141 13.88 -10.47 3.04
CA LEU A 141 14.34 -9.33 3.83
C LEU A 141 13.60 -9.25 5.17
N PHE A 142 12.27 -9.40 5.17
CA PHE A 142 11.47 -9.39 6.42
C PHE A 142 11.80 -10.58 7.32
N ILE A 143 12.00 -11.77 6.75
CA ILE A 143 12.45 -12.96 7.48
C ILE A 143 13.82 -12.70 8.13
N ALA A 144 14.78 -12.19 7.35
CA ALA A 144 16.12 -11.91 7.82
C ALA A 144 16.12 -10.83 8.93
N ALA A 145 15.40 -9.73 8.72
CA ALA A 145 15.26 -8.66 9.71
C ALA A 145 14.68 -9.20 11.03
N ARG A 146 13.58 -9.97 10.97
CA ARG A 146 12.98 -10.60 12.15
C ARG A 146 13.96 -11.54 12.86
N ASN A 147 14.66 -12.38 12.11
CA ASN A 147 15.62 -13.33 12.67
C ASN A 147 16.79 -12.60 13.34
N THR A 148 17.29 -11.52 12.73
CA THR A 148 18.35 -10.67 13.29
C THR A 148 17.90 -10.03 14.60
N LEU A 149 16.71 -9.41 14.65
CA LEU A 149 16.16 -8.85 15.88
C LEU A 149 16.01 -9.92 16.97
N ALA A 150 15.44 -11.08 16.61
CA ALA A 150 15.26 -12.18 17.55
C ALA A 150 16.59 -12.70 18.11
N CYS A 151 17.64 -12.76 17.29
CA CYS A 151 18.98 -13.15 17.72
C CYS A 151 19.63 -12.09 18.62
N ILE A 152 19.53 -10.81 18.29
CA ILE A 152 20.12 -9.70 19.06
C ILE A 152 19.49 -9.65 20.46
N PHE A 153 18.16 -9.68 20.55
CA PHE A 153 17.47 -9.59 21.84
C PHE A 153 17.56 -10.89 22.67
N ASN A 154 17.85 -12.03 22.05
CA ASN A 154 18.00 -13.33 22.73
C ASN A 154 19.42 -13.92 22.58
N ASP A 155 20.45 -13.08 22.63
CA ASP A 155 21.83 -13.48 22.31
C ASP A 155 22.34 -14.67 23.14
N ALA A 156 22.03 -14.72 24.45
CA ALA A 156 22.37 -15.86 25.30
C ALA A 156 21.79 -17.19 24.78
N LYS A 157 20.56 -17.17 24.24
CA LYS A 157 19.92 -18.33 23.63
C LYS A 157 20.53 -18.65 22.26
N TYR A 158 20.80 -17.64 21.46
CA TYR A 158 21.47 -17.78 20.16
C TYR A 158 22.85 -18.44 20.29
N ARG A 159 23.70 -17.95 21.21
CA ARG A 159 25.03 -18.51 21.49
C ARG A 159 24.96 -19.98 21.93
N LYS A 160 23.98 -20.35 22.78
CA LYS A 160 23.76 -21.75 23.21
C LYS A 160 23.42 -22.67 22.03
N ILE A 161 22.56 -22.22 21.11
CA ILE A 161 22.18 -23.01 19.92
C ILE A 161 23.37 -23.15 18.96
N LYS A 162 24.08 -22.05 18.69
CA LYS A 162 25.27 -22.04 17.82
C LYS A 162 26.35 -22.99 18.33
N LYS A 163 26.62 -22.99 19.64
CA LYS A 163 27.58 -23.90 20.29
C LYS A 163 27.18 -25.37 20.18
N LYS A 164 25.89 -25.70 20.26
CA LYS A 164 25.41 -27.09 20.20
C LYS A 164 25.54 -27.74 18.81
N LYS A 165 26.01 -27.03 17.77
CA LYS A 165 25.98 -27.47 16.35
C LYS A 165 24.64 -28.13 15.97
N ILE A 166 23.54 -27.68 16.60
CA ILE A 166 22.20 -28.07 16.16
C ILE A 166 22.07 -27.32 14.85
N TYR A 167 22.45 -27.96 13.75
CA TYR A 167 21.94 -27.63 12.43
C TYR A 167 20.46 -27.41 12.68
N LEU A 168 19.98 -26.18 12.45
CA LEU A 168 18.56 -25.90 12.47
C LEU A 168 17.94 -26.96 11.55
N LYS A 169 17.44 -28.05 12.14
CA LYS A 169 16.72 -29.13 11.46
C LYS A 169 15.80 -28.38 10.53
N LYS A 170 15.85 -28.67 9.21
CA LYS A 170 15.05 -28.00 8.17
C LYS A 170 13.60 -27.93 8.63
N ASN A 171 13.28 -26.90 9.41
CA ASN A 171 11.95 -26.63 9.85
C ASN A 171 11.32 -25.99 8.63
N LYS A 172 10.14 -26.47 8.24
CA LYS A 172 9.33 -25.87 7.16
C LYS A 172 9.16 -24.35 7.32
N CYS A 173 9.39 -23.82 8.53
CA CYS A 173 9.26 -22.40 8.85
C CYS A 173 10.61 -21.66 8.78
N PRO A 174 10.69 -20.55 8.01
CA PRO A 174 11.91 -19.74 7.88
C PRO A 174 12.20 -18.82 9.09
N TYR A 175 11.29 -18.74 10.05
CA TYR A 175 11.40 -17.86 11.21
C TYR A 175 12.09 -18.55 12.39
N SER A 176 13.16 -17.93 12.89
CA SER A 176 13.85 -18.36 14.09
C SER A 176 12.94 -18.20 15.32
N TYR A 177 12.99 -19.18 16.22
CA TYR A 177 12.29 -19.17 17.52
C TYR A 177 10.75 -19.11 17.49
N LYS A 178 10.10 -19.37 16.34
CA LYS A 178 8.63 -19.30 16.22
C LYS A 178 7.87 -20.20 17.20
N ASN A 179 8.43 -21.37 17.53
CA ASN A 179 7.80 -22.37 18.39
C ASN A 179 8.37 -22.39 19.82
N ASP A 180 8.97 -21.30 20.26
CA ASP A 180 9.51 -21.22 21.62
C ASP A 180 8.38 -21.17 22.65
N ARG A 181 8.41 -22.08 23.64
CA ARG A 181 7.38 -22.15 24.70
C ARG A 181 7.57 -21.04 25.74
N ASN A 182 8.78 -20.48 25.86
CA ASN A 182 9.11 -19.40 26.78
C ASN A 182 8.77 -18.03 26.18
N LYS A 183 7.48 -17.77 25.95
CA LYS A 183 6.98 -16.50 25.37
C LYS A 183 7.30 -15.27 26.22
N ILE A 184 7.60 -15.44 27.52
CA ILE A 184 7.85 -14.37 28.50
C ILE A 184 9.21 -13.68 28.27
N VAL A 185 10.20 -14.38 27.70
CA VAL A 185 11.53 -13.83 27.38
C VAL A 185 11.59 -13.28 25.96
N PHE A 186 10.68 -13.73 25.10
CA PHE A 186 10.49 -13.11 23.80
C PHE A 186 9.76 -11.79 24.02
N GLY A 187 10.53 -10.72 24.23
CA GLY A 187 10.03 -9.36 24.03
C GLY A 187 9.22 -9.39 22.74
N SER A 188 7.93 -9.16 22.87
CA SER A 188 6.95 -9.30 21.80
C SER A 188 7.37 -8.36 20.68
N VAL A 189 8.14 -8.88 19.73
CA VAL A 189 8.39 -8.19 18.47
C VAL A 189 7.06 -8.24 17.75
N LEU A 190 6.23 -7.23 18.02
CA LEU A 190 5.09 -6.85 17.21
C LEU A 190 5.67 -6.53 15.82
N THR A 191 5.77 -7.56 14.99
CA THR A 191 5.91 -7.37 13.56
C THR A 191 4.56 -6.86 13.08
N LEU A 192 4.45 -5.54 12.95
CA LEU A 192 3.39 -4.85 12.19
C LEU A 192 3.47 -5.20 10.70
#